data_AF-A0A0C9WMN1-F1
#
_entry.id   AF-A0A0C9WMN1-F1
#
_cell.length_a   1.000
_cell.length_b   1.000
_cell.length_c   1.000
_cell.angle_alpha   90.00
_cell.angle_beta   90.00
_cell.angle_gamma   90.00
#
_symmetry.space_group_name_H-M   'P 1'
#
loop_
_entity.id
_entity.type
_entity.pdbx_description
1 polymer ?
#
loop_
_entity_poly.entity_id
_entity_poly.type
_entity_poly.pdbx_seq_one_letter_code
_entity_poly.pdbx_strand_id
1 'polypeptide(L)'
;DRKTHGVMLVPVVAGSDKTTVSIATCHQEYHPVYVSPGILSNTARRGHGNAVMPTAFLLIPKTSMKWPEFKKFCCQLYHKCLKVVFGPLKPYMEIPKVVKCPDGHFHCAIFSLGPYIADYPEQVWLVGVVQDWCPKCDALRTDLDGKGSHRRSHEKTDFLIKNFDPGILWDDFRIRHDIVPFTHGFPRADIHELISPDLLHQLIKGIFKDHLVNWVGQYLYQTHGETVALEIIEDIDHRISAVPLYPGLRRFPDGRNYNQWTGDDSKALMKVFLAAISGYLPSSMVQCISAFMNACYIACRNVINGLALEHFHQCIEEFHHLQNTFIQAGVRVSISLPRQHALFHYYNSIQLFGSPNGLCSSITESKHI
;
A
#
# COMPACT_ATOMS: atom_id res chain seq x y z
N ASP A 1 10.02 8.05 -27.85
CA ASP A 1 11.34 8.36 -28.43
C ASP A 1 11.48 7.60 -29.76
N ARG A 2 11.94 8.25 -30.83
CA ARG A 2 12.17 7.59 -32.13
C ARG A 2 13.23 6.48 -32.03
N LYS A 3 14.21 6.62 -31.13
CA LYS A 3 15.30 5.65 -30.94
C LYS A 3 14.85 4.35 -30.25
N THR A 4 13.67 4.35 -29.64
CA THR A 4 13.14 3.21 -28.87
C THR A 4 11.82 2.69 -29.46
N HIS A 5 11.44 3.14 -30.67
CA HIS A 5 10.22 2.71 -31.31
C HIS A 5 10.29 1.22 -31.67
N GLY A 6 9.25 0.45 -31.35
CA GLY A 6 9.21 -1.00 -31.57
C GLY A 6 10.03 -1.83 -30.58
N VAL A 7 10.72 -1.21 -29.62
CA VAL A 7 11.49 -1.90 -28.57
C VAL A 7 10.55 -2.40 -27.48
N MET A 8 10.77 -3.61 -26.97
CA MET A 8 10.03 -4.19 -25.86
C MET A 8 10.35 -3.43 -24.55
N LEU A 9 9.34 -2.89 -23.88
CA LEU A 9 9.51 -2.30 -22.55
C LEU A 9 9.50 -3.40 -21.47
N VAL A 10 10.53 -3.43 -20.63
CA VAL A 10 10.62 -4.32 -19.48
C VAL A 10 10.69 -3.48 -18.20
N PRO A 11 9.53 -3.17 -17.57
CA PRO A 11 9.53 -2.52 -16.28
C PRO A 11 10.04 -3.49 -15.21
N VAL A 12 10.77 -2.96 -14.24
CA VAL A 12 11.30 -3.71 -13.10
C VAL A 12 10.46 -3.36 -11.89
N VAL A 13 9.57 -4.28 -11.49
CA VAL A 13 8.81 -4.17 -10.25
C VAL A 13 9.76 -4.44 -9.10
N ALA A 14 9.72 -3.56 -8.11
CA ALA A 14 10.53 -3.69 -6.91
C ALA A 14 9.61 -3.73 -5.68
N GLY A 15 10.08 -4.29 -4.59
CA GLY A 15 9.40 -4.13 -3.31
C GLY A 15 10.35 -4.35 -2.17
N SER A 16 10.07 -3.72 -1.04
CA SER A 16 10.82 -3.93 0.19
C SER A 16 9.87 -4.02 1.35
N ASP A 17 10.16 -4.93 2.25
CA ASP A 17 9.40 -5.15 3.47
C ASP A 17 10.39 -5.41 4.60
N LYS A 18 10.17 -4.78 5.75
CA LYS A 18 11.05 -4.96 6.90
C LYS A 18 10.66 -6.25 7.60
N THR A 19 11.57 -7.22 7.64
CA THR A 19 11.27 -8.57 8.14
C THR A 19 12.17 -8.96 9.30
N THR A 20 11.57 -9.50 10.37
CA THR A 20 12.30 -10.14 11.46
C THR A 20 12.61 -11.59 11.08
N VAL A 21 13.89 -11.92 10.91
CA VAL A 21 14.34 -13.22 10.37
C VAL A 21 14.75 -14.22 11.45
N SER A 22 15.13 -13.77 12.65
CA SER A 22 15.37 -14.64 13.80
C SER A 22 14.75 -14.08 15.09
N ILE A 23 13.83 -14.84 15.69
CA ILE A 23 13.28 -14.52 17.03
C ILE A 23 14.15 -15.16 18.12
N ALA A 24 14.66 -16.38 17.88
CA ALA A 24 15.38 -17.17 18.89
C ALA A 24 16.85 -16.77 19.12
N THR A 25 17.48 -16.09 18.15
CA THR A 25 18.91 -15.74 18.18
C THR A 25 19.11 -14.26 17.85
N CYS A 26 18.79 -13.40 18.82
CA CYS A 26 19.13 -11.96 18.84
C CYS A 26 18.26 -10.98 18.01
N HIS A 27 17.00 -11.31 17.68
CA HIS A 27 16.08 -10.36 17.01
C HIS A 27 16.72 -9.71 15.77
N GLN A 28 17.22 -10.53 14.85
CA GLN A 28 17.87 -10.03 13.65
C GLN A 28 16.81 -9.64 12.62
N GLU A 29 16.77 -8.33 12.33
CA GLU A 29 15.88 -7.74 11.33
C GLU A 29 16.68 -7.46 10.08
N TYR A 30 16.11 -7.78 8.92
CA TYR A 30 16.65 -7.41 7.63
C TYR A 30 15.60 -6.65 6.84
N HIS A 31 16.09 -5.90 5.85
CA HIS A 31 15.24 -5.24 4.88
C HIS A 31 15.42 -5.88 3.51
N PRO A 32 14.77 -7.03 3.24
CA PRO A 32 14.84 -7.64 1.92
C PRO A 32 14.27 -6.71 0.84
N VAL A 33 14.93 -6.72 -0.31
CA VAL A 33 14.48 -6.09 -1.55
C VAL A 33 14.18 -7.20 -2.55
N TYR A 34 12.95 -7.20 -3.04
CA TYR A 34 12.45 -8.13 -4.04
C TYR A 34 12.37 -7.45 -5.40
N VAL A 35 12.67 -8.19 -6.46
CA VAL A 35 12.58 -7.71 -7.83
C VAL A 35 11.82 -8.72 -8.69
N SER A 36 11.01 -8.20 -9.61
CA SER A 36 10.26 -8.98 -10.59
C SER A 36 10.21 -8.26 -11.95
N PRO A 37 10.36 -8.97 -13.07
CA PRO A 37 10.03 -8.41 -14.37
C PRO A 37 8.52 -8.09 -14.45
N GLY A 38 8.19 -6.84 -14.73
CA GLY A 38 6.80 -6.36 -14.80
C GLY A 38 6.01 -6.95 -15.96
N ILE A 39 6.69 -7.49 -16.98
CA ILE A 39 6.07 -8.21 -18.11
C ILE A 39 5.44 -9.55 -17.72
N LEU A 40 5.68 -10.05 -16.49
CA LEU A 40 5.05 -11.28 -16.02
C LEU A 40 3.57 -11.05 -15.70
N SER A 41 2.76 -12.11 -15.82
CA SER A 41 1.36 -12.06 -15.43
C SER A 41 1.19 -12.02 -13.90
N ASN A 42 0.04 -11.51 -13.44
CA ASN A 42 -0.28 -11.50 -12.01
C ASN A 42 -0.29 -12.92 -11.43
N THR A 43 -0.81 -13.91 -12.17
CA THR A 43 -0.77 -15.32 -11.77
C THR A 43 0.66 -15.82 -11.60
N ALA A 44 1.58 -15.46 -12.50
CA ALA A 44 2.98 -15.85 -12.39
C ALA A 44 3.66 -15.22 -11.16
N ARG A 45 3.43 -13.92 -10.90
CA ARG A 45 3.97 -13.23 -9.72
C ARG A 45 3.43 -13.78 -8.40
N ARG A 46 2.15 -14.18 -8.36
CA ARG A 46 1.51 -14.76 -7.17
C ARG A 46 1.77 -16.25 -6.97
N GLY A 47 2.27 -16.94 -7.99
CA GLY A 47 2.65 -18.35 -7.86
C GLY A 47 3.91 -18.51 -7.00
N HIS A 48 4.10 -19.69 -6.42
CA HIS A 48 5.30 -20.02 -5.65
C HIS A 48 6.57 -20.22 -6.50
N GLY A 49 6.60 -19.73 -7.74
CA GLY A 49 7.75 -19.84 -8.64
C GLY A 49 8.76 -18.70 -8.50
N ASN A 50 9.70 -18.59 -9.44
CA ASN A 50 10.79 -17.61 -9.42
C ASN A 50 10.44 -16.26 -10.07
N ALA A 51 9.15 -15.93 -10.18
CA ALA A 51 8.69 -14.69 -10.78
C ALA A 51 9.09 -13.45 -9.95
N VAL A 52 9.21 -13.61 -8.63
CA VAL A 52 9.68 -12.59 -7.68
C VAL A 52 10.87 -13.16 -6.93
N MET A 53 11.99 -12.44 -6.94
CA MET A 53 13.26 -12.91 -6.38
C MET A 53 13.80 -11.95 -5.32
N PRO A 54 14.26 -12.46 -4.15
CA PRO A 54 15.04 -11.65 -3.23
C PRO A 54 16.36 -11.27 -3.91
N THR A 55 16.62 -9.98 -4.04
CA THR A 55 17.76 -9.42 -4.79
C THR A 55 18.81 -8.81 -3.86
N ALA A 56 18.39 -8.22 -2.75
CA ALA A 56 19.30 -7.67 -1.75
C ALA A 56 18.69 -7.76 -0.35
N PHE A 57 19.54 -7.71 0.67
CA PHE A 57 19.15 -7.50 2.06
C PHE A 57 19.84 -6.22 2.53
N LEU A 58 19.06 -5.16 2.74
CA LEU A 58 19.63 -3.88 3.16
C LEU A 58 19.97 -3.95 4.66
N LEU A 59 21.05 -3.26 5.00
CA LEU A 59 21.49 -3.11 6.38
C LEU A 59 20.47 -2.26 7.14
N ILE A 60 20.15 -2.69 8.36
CA ILE A 60 19.37 -1.91 9.32
C ILE A 60 20.33 -1.48 10.44
N PRO A 61 20.88 -0.25 10.40
CA PRO A 61 21.77 0.22 11.45
C PRO A 61 21.06 0.19 12.79
N LYS A 62 21.69 -0.43 13.79
CA LYS A 62 21.20 -0.48 15.17
C LYS A 62 21.99 0.49 16.03
N THR A 63 21.30 1.23 16.90
CA THR A 63 21.90 2.13 17.89
C THR A 63 21.08 2.10 19.18
N SER A 64 21.72 2.32 20.32
CA SER A 64 21.06 2.52 21.61
C SER A 64 20.39 3.90 21.72
N MET A 65 20.82 4.88 20.93
CA MET A 65 20.37 6.27 21.03
C MET A 65 19.76 6.79 19.73
N LYS A 66 18.50 7.24 19.77
CA LYS A 66 17.71 7.63 18.58
C LYS A 66 17.75 9.13 18.29
N TRP A 67 18.94 9.67 18.03
CA TRP A 67 19.12 11.08 17.66
C TRP A 67 18.61 11.37 16.22
N PRO A 68 18.18 12.61 15.91
CA PRO A 68 17.72 12.99 14.57
C PRO A 68 18.73 12.69 13.45
N GLU A 69 20.02 12.90 13.70
CA GLU A 69 21.12 12.67 12.76
C GLU A 69 21.23 11.19 12.39
N PHE A 70 20.97 10.29 13.34
CA PHE A 70 20.98 8.85 13.09
C PHE A 70 19.80 8.43 12.20
N LYS A 71 18.60 8.98 12.44
CA LYS A 71 17.43 8.73 11.57
C LYS A 71 17.68 9.22 10.15
N LYS A 72 18.30 10.39 10.00
CA LYS A 72 18.78 10.93 8.72
C LYS A 72 19.77 9.98 8.05
N PHE A 73 20.81 9.56 8.78
CA PHE A 73 21.80 8.60 8.27
C PHE A 73 21.16 7.30 7.79
N CYS A 74 20.26 6.69 8.57
CA CYS A 74 19.60 5.44 8.17
C CYS A 74 18.80 5.60 6.87
N CYS A 75 18.09 6.71 6.71
CA CYS A 75 17.30 6.95 5.51
C CYS A 75 18.19 7.24 4.28
N GLN A 76 19.26 8.01 4.45
CA GLN A 76 20.25 8.25 3.39
C GLN A 76 20.96 6.95 2.98
N LEU A 77 21.33 6.10 3.95
CA LEU A 77 21.92 4.79 3.70
C LEU A 77 20.96 3.90 2.91
N TYR A 78 19.69 3.85 3.32
CA TYR A 78 18.64 3.10 2.63
C TYR A 78 18.56 3.48 1.14
N HIS A 79 18.47 4.77 0.81
CA HIS A 79 18.46 5.23 -0.57
C HIS A 79 19.77 4.96 -1.32
N LYS A 80 20.91 5.10 -0.65
CA LYS A 80 22.22 4.80 -1.25
C LYS A 80 22.32 3.31 -1.61
N CYS A 81 21.84 2.43 -0.74
CA CYS A 81 21.80 0.99 -1.00
C CYS A 81 20.89 0.67 -2.19
N LEU A 82 19.66 1.19 -2.24
CA LEU A 82 18.77 0.98 -3.39
C LEU A 82 19.38 1.49 -4.70
N LYS A 83 20.06 2.65 -4.67
CA LYS A 83 20.78 3.18 -5.83
C LYS A 83 21.88 2.24 -6.32
N VAL A 84 22.58 1.56 -5.40
CA VAL A 84 23.58 0.54 -5.75
C VAL A 84 22.90 -0.69 -6.35
N VAL A 85 21.84 -1.20 -5.72
CA VAL A 85 21.09 -2.38 -6.17
C VAL A 85 20.55 -2.20 -7.59
N PHE A 86 19.92 -1.05 -7.87
CA PHE A 86 19.32 -0.77 -9.18
C PHE A 86 20.28 -0.15 -10.19
N GLY A 87 21.48 0.28 -9.78
CA GLY A 87 22.49 0.92 -10.62
C GLY A 87 22.77 0.20 -11.95
N PRO A 88 22.89 -1.15 -11.98
CA PRO A 88 23.10 -1.90 -13.22
C PRO A 88 22.02 -1.73 -14.30
N LEU A 89 20.80 -1.29 -13.95
CA LEU A 89 19.74 -1.05 -14.92
C LEU A 89 19.93 0.25 -15.70
N LYS A 90 20.58 1.25 -15.10
CA LYS A 90 20.59 2.63 -15.60
C LYS A 90 21.03 2.78 -17.07
N PRO A 91 22.12 2.13 -17.54
CA PRO A 91 22.52 2.22 -18.96
C PRO A 91 21.44 1.70 -19.93
N TYR A 92 20.70 0.67 -19.51
CA TYR A 92 19.69 0.00 -20.33
C TYR A 92 18.31 0.66 -20.27
N MET A 93 18.19 1.76 -19.53
CA MET A 93 17.01 2.62 -19.54
C MET A 93 17.05 3.65 -20.67
N GLU A 94 18.19 3.87 -21.31
CA GLU A 94 18.29 4.78 -22.47
C GLU A 94 18.70 4.02 -23.74
N ILE A 95 19.54 2.99 -23.58
CA ILE A 95 20.08 2.20 -24.67
C ILE A 95 19.46 0.79 -24.62
N PRO A 96 18.66 0.38 -25.62
CA PRO A 96 18.11 -0.97 -25.67
C PRO A 96 19.19 -2.06 -25.66
N LYS A 97 18.87 -3.18 -25.00
CA LYS A 97 19.70 -4.38 -24.95
C LYS A 97 18.98 -5.54 -25.63
N VAL A 98 19.69 -6.31 -26.45
CA VAL A 98 19.16 -7.56 -26.99
C VAL A 98 19.08 -8.60 -25.87
N VAL A 99 17.89 -9.16 -25.67
CA VAL A 99 17.61 -10.19 -24.66
C VAL A 99 16.97 -11.41 -25.31
N LYS A 100 17.33 -12.60 -24.83
CA LYS A 100 16.64 -13.83 -25.21
C LYS A 100 15.37 -13.97 -24.36
N CYS A 101 14.21 -13.97 -24.99
CA CYS A 101 12.94 -14.11 -24.31
C CYS A 101 12.55 -15.60 -24.11
N PRO A 102 11.57 -15.89 -23.23
CA PRO A 102 11.11 -17.26 -22.98
C PRO A 102 10.49 -17.95 -24.21
N ASP A 103 10.05 -17.19 -25.20
CA ASP A 103 9.56 -17.67 -26.50
C ASP A 103 10.70 -18.18 -27.42
N GLY A 104 11.96 -18.15 -26.96
CA GLY A 104 13.14 -18.57 -27.70
C GLY A 104 13.72 -17.50 -28.64
N HIS A 105 13.03 -16.36 -28.82
CA HIS A 105 13.42 -15.30 -29.73
C HIS A 105 14.26 -14.23 -29.04
N PHE A 106 15.04 -13.50 -29.85
CA PHE A 106 15.81 -12.35 -29.37
C PHE A 106 15.05 -11.07 -29.67
N HIS A 107 14.81 -10.28 -28.63
CA HIS A 107 14.11 -9.02 -28.73
C HIS A 107 15.00 -7.89 -28.23
N CYS A 108 14.93 -6.72 -28.87
CA CYS A 108 15.48 -5.50 -28.27
C CYS A 108 14.58 -5.08 -27.12
N ALA A 109 15.15 -4.99 -25.92
CA ALA A 109 14.46 -4.58 -24.70
C ALA A 109 15.02 -3.27 -24.15
N ILE A 110 14.14 -2.39 -23.69
CA ILE A 110 14.49 -1.21 -22.89
C ILE A 110 13.92 -1.40 -21.50
N PHE A 111 14.71 -1.10 -20.48
CA PHE A 111 14.32 -1.29 -19.09
C PHE A 111 13.78 0.00 -18.49
N SER A 112 12.98 -0.13 -17.45
CA SER A 112 12.54 0.99 -16.62
C SER A 112 12.38 0.54 -15.18
N LEU A 113 12.44 1.48 -14.23
CA LEU A 113 11.93 1.20 -12.89
C LEU A 113 10.41 1.22 -12.98
N GLY A 114 9.80 0.13 -12.53
CA GLY A 114 8.37 -0.05 -12.50
C GLY A 114 7.79 0.25 -11.11
N PRO A 115 6.58 -0.25 -10.84
CA PRO A 115 5.92 -0.02 -9.55
C PRO A 115 6.77 -0.55 -8.38
N TYR A 116 6.82 0.24 -7.31
CA TYR A 116 7.51 -0.08 -6.06
C TYR A 116 6.50 -0.44 -4.97
N ILE A 117 6.55 -1.68 -4.50
CA ILE A 117 5.67 -2.27 -3.50
C ILE A 117 6.25 -1.99 -2.11
N ALA A 118 5.49 -1.28 -1.29
CA ALA A 118 5.88 -0.90 0.06
C ALA A 118 4.62 -0.66 0.90
N ASP A 119 4.70 -0.92 2.21
CA ASP A 119 3.66 -0.48 3.14
C ASP A 119 3.74 1.04 3.37
N TYR A 120 2.77 1.63 4.07
CA TYR A 120 2.71 3.10 4.19
C TYR A 120 3.95 3.74 4.86
N PRO A 121 4.46 3.26 6.01
CA PRO A 121 5.70 3.76 6.59
C PRO A 121 6.89 3.71 5.62
N GLU A 122 7.02 2.61 4.88
CA GLU A 122 8.08 2.43 3.90
C GLU A 122 7.91 3.35 2.68
N GLN A 123 6.67 3.54 2.20
CA GLN A 123 6.36 4.50 1.14
C GLN A 123 6.81 5.90 1.53
N VAL A 124 6.50 6.33 2.77
CA VAL A 124 6.90 7.65 3.30
C VAL A 124 8.42 7.80 3.28
N TRP A 125 9.16 6.75 3.67
CA TRP A 125 10.62 6.71 3.58
C TRP A 125 11.11 6.81 2.14
N LEU A 126 10.57 6.00 1.23
CA LEU A 126 10.95 5.95 -0.18
C LEU A 126 10.78 7.29 -0.91
N VAL A 127 9.69 8.01 -0.62
CA VAL A 127 9.41 9.28 -1.30
C VAL A 127 10.03 10.49 -0.60
N GLY A 128 10.54 10.33 0.63
CA GLY A 128 11.10 11.44 1.41
C GLY A 128 10.06 12.45 1.89
N VAL A 129 8.87 12.00 2.31
CA VAL A 129 7.84 12.87 2.93
C VAL A 129 7.79 12.67 4.44
N VAL A 130 7.12 13.58 5.15
CA VAL A 130 6.86 13.43 6.58
C VAL A 130 5.71 12.43 6.80
N GLN A 131 5.74 11.71 7.93
CA GLN A 131 4.67 10.79 8.32
C GLN A 131 3.30 11.51 8.39
N ASP A 132 2.23 10.75 8.21
CA ASP A 132 0.83 11.20 8.09
C ASP A 132 0.49 12.04 6.84
N TRP A 133 1.34 12.05 5.81
CA TRP A 133 1.07 12.70 4.52
C TRP A 133 0.98 11.71 3.36
N CYS A 134 0.34 12.14 2.28
CA CYS A 134 0.27 11.35 1.06
C CYS A 134 1.66 11.26 0.39
N PRO A 135 2.16 10.05 0.07
CA PRO A 135 3.42 9.89 -0.65
C PRO A 135 3.35 10.32 -2.12
N LYS A 136 2.14 10.38 -2.69
CA LYS A 136 1.90 10.65 -4.12
C LYS A 136 1.48 12.08 -4.43
N CYS A 137 0.75 12.77 -3.55
CA CYS A 137 0.26 14.13 -3.78
C CYS A 137 0.55 15.07 -2.61
N ASP A 138 0.33 16.36 -2.85
CA ASP A 138 0.52 17.44 -1.89
C ASP A 138 -0.75 17.80 -1.11
N ALA A 139 -1.73 16.89 -1.04
CA ALA A 139 -2.93 17.08 -0.25
C ALA A 139 -2.58 17.38 1.22
N LEU A 140 -3.31 18.33 1.83
CA LEU A 140 -3.08 18.75 3.19
C LEU A 140 -3.48 17.65 4.17
N ARG A 141 -2.67 17.40 5.21
CA ARG A 141 -2.99 16.39 6.24
C ARG A 141 -4.36 16.58 6.90
N THR A 142 -4.82 17.81 7.03
CA THR A 142 -6.13 18.12 7.64
C THR A 142 -7.31 17.87 6.71
N ASP A 143 -7.06 17.79 5.41
CA ASP A 143 -8.06 17.62 4.35
C ASP A 143 -7.45 16.85 3.16
N LEU A 144 -7.07 15.60 3.39
CA LEU A 144 -6.38 14.80 2.39
C LEU A 144 -7.25 14.56 1.15
N ASP A 145 -8.57 14.49 1.33
CA ASP A 145 -9.53 14.27 0.26
C ASP A 145 -10.08 15.58 -0.34
N GLY A 146 -9.49 16.72 0.06
CA GLY A 146 -9.77 18.03 -0.49
C GLY A 146 -9.46 18.13 -1.98
N LYS A 147 -10.23 18.98 -2.68
CA LYS A 147 -10.00 19.25 -4.10
C LYS A 147 -8.74 20.10 -4.30
N GLY A 148 -8.08 19.92 -5.44
CA GLY A 148 -6.93 20.74 -5.83
C GLY A 148 -5.57 20.22 -5.35
N SER A 149 -5.50 18.98 -4.85
CA SER A 149 -4.21 18.32 -4.68
C SER A 149 -3.62 17.91 -6.03
N HIS A 150 -2.30 18.00 -6.11
CA HIS A 150 -1.51 17.70 -7.29
C HIS A 150 -0.48 16.62 -6.96
N ARG A 151 -0.17 15.79 -7.96
CA ARG A 151 0.89 14.78 -7.83
C ARG A 151 2.22 15.46 -7.51
N ARG A 152 2.96 14.91 -6.55
CA ARG A 152 4.35 15.27 -6.29
C ARG A 152 5.20 14.83 -7.48
N SER A 153 6.33 15.48 -7.68
CA SER A 153 7.32 15.06 -8.66
C SER A 153 8.72 15.46 -8.19
N HIS A 154 9.75 14.83 -8.75
CA HIS A 154 11.13 15.23 -8.49
C HIS A 154 11.35 16.70 -8.83
N GLU A 155 10.84 17.20 -9.95
CA GLU A 155 11.01 18.59 -10.38
C GLU A 155 10.33 19.56 -9.40
N LYS A 156 9.12 19.22 -8.93
CA LYS A 156 8.41 20.03 -7.93
C LYS A 156 9.17 20.03 -6.61
N THR A 157 9.64 18.86 -6.17
CA THR A 157 10.42 18.72 -4.93
C THR A 157 11.74 19.49 -5.01
N ASP A 158 12.48 19.40 -6.11
CA ASP A 158 13.73 20.14 -6.34
C ASP A 158 13.49 21.65 -6.36
N PHE A 159 12.40 22.10 -7.00
CA PHE A 159 12.00 23.51 -6.99
C PHE A 159 11.73 23.99 -5.56
N LEU A 160 10.97 23.21 -4.77
CA LEU A 160 10.67 23.58 -3.39
C LEU A 160 11.94 23.63 -2.55
N ILE A 161 12.79 22.60 -2.62
CA ILE A 161 14.05 22.52 -1.87
C ILE A 161 14.98 23.70 -2.19
N LYS A 162 15.00 24.16 -3.45
CA LYS A 162 15.84 25.27 -3.89
C LYS A 162 15.34 26.64 -3.40
N ASN A 163 14.03 26.81 -3.20
CA ASN A 163 13.42 28.13 -2.98
C ASN A 163 12.92 28.37 -1.56
N PHE A 164 12.81 27.33 -0.73
CA PHE A 164 12.27 27.44 0.63
C PHE A 164 13.27 26.96 1.69
N ASP A 165 13.19 27.56 2.88
CA ASP A 165 13.97 27.13 4.05
C ASP A 165 13.55 25.71 4.51
N PRO A 166 14.49 24.89 5.02
CA PRO A 166 14.21 23.58 5.62
C PRO A 166 13.01 23.51 6.58
N GLY A 167 12.78 24.53 7.40
CA GLY A 167 11.64 24.60 8.30
C GLY A 167 10.31 24.69 7.54
N ILE A 168 10.23 25.57 6.54
CA ILE A 168 9.05 25.70 5.67
C ILE A 168 8.82 24.41 4.88
N LEU A 169 9.88 23.79 4.36
CA LEU A 169 9.79 22.50 3.67
C LEU A 169 9.21 21.42 4.58
N TRP A 170 9.62 21.39 5.84
CA TRP A 170 9.12 20.43 6.81
C TRP A 170 7.70 20.74 7.25
N ASP A 171 7.35 22.00 7.48
CA ASP A 171 6.08 22.40 8.08
C ASP A 171 4.92 22.55 7.10
N ASP A 172 5.19 23.16 5.96
CA ASP A 172 4.14 23.52 4.99
C ASP A 172 4.06 22.50 3.85
N PHE A 173 5.21 22.04 3.33
CA PHE A 173 5.27 21.11 2.20
C PHE A 173 5.47 19.64 2.59
N ARG A 174 5.97 19.43 3.81
CA ARG A 174 6.24 18.15 4.47
C ARG A 174 7.16 17.27 3.63
N ILE A 175 8.17 17.91 3.09
CA ILE A 175 9.25 17.35 2.30
C ILE A 175 10.49 17.28 3.16
N ARG A 176 11.18 16.14 3.11
CA ARG A 176 12.50 15.98 3.70
C ARG A 176 13.57 16.45 2.74
N HIS A 177 14.09 17.65 2.98
CA HIS A 177 15.20 18.23 2.21
C HIS A 177 16.53 17.46 2.34
N ASP A 178 16.65 16.61 3.36
CA ASP A 178 17.86 15.90 3.72
C ASP A 178 18.02 14.53 3.01
N ILE A 179 17.09 14.20 2.11
CA ILE A 179 17.02 12.95 1.37
C ILE A 179 16.90 13.23 -0.12
N VAL A 180 17.58 12.40 -0.92
CA VAL A 180 17.34 12.30 -2.36
C VAL A 180 16.81 10.90 -2.65
N PRO A 181 15.56 10.76 -3.13
CA PRO A 181 15.01 9.47 -3.51
C PRO A 181 15.94 8.74 -4.49
N PHE A 182 16.10 7.43 -4.33
CA PHE A 182 17.08 6.66 -5.09
C PHE A 182 16.82 6.73 -6.60
N THR A 183 15.55 6.91 -6.99
CA THR A 183 15.08 6.99 -8.38
C THR A 183 15.42 8.32 -9.06
N HIS A 184 15.75 9.39 -8.32
CA HIS A 184 16.09 10.72 -8.87
C HIS A 184 17.20 10.65 -9.92
N GLY A 185 18.17 9.76 -9.71
CA GLY A 185 19.26 9.54 -10.66
C GLY A 185 18.94 8.61 -11.83
N PHE A 186 17.71 8.12 -11.99
CA PHE A 186 17.33 7.13 -13.00
C PHE A 186 16.41 7.76 -14.07
N PRO A 187 16.63 7.48 -15.36
CA PRO A 187 15.80 8.05 -16.43
C PRO A 187 14.32 7.64 -16.30
N ARG A 188 13.40 8.60 -16.37
CA ARG A 188 11.94 8.36 -16.36
C ARG A 188 11.46 7.54 -15.15
N ALA A 189 12.01 7.81 -13.97
CA ALA A 189 11.70 7.10 -12.74
C ALA A 189 11.35 8.07 -11.61
N ASP A 190 10.15 8.66 -11.64
CA ASP A 190 9.69 9.49 -10.53
C ASP A 190 9.09 8.62 -9.42
N ILE A 191 9.65 8.67 -8.20
CA ILE A 191 9.17 7.79 -7.12
C ILE A 191 7.69 8.04 -6.78
N HIS A 192 7.21 9.29 -6.90
CA HIS A 192 5.82 9.65 -6.58
C HIS A 192 4.82 9.06 -7.58
N GLU A 193 5.27 8.72 -8.79
CA GLU A 193 4.48 7.94 -9.75
C GLU A 193 4.59 6.44 -9.46
N LEU A 194 5.81 5.96 -9.16
CA LEU A 194 6.13 4.54 -9.07
C LEU A 194 5.61 3.83 -7.82
N ILE A 195 5.26 4.52 -6.73
CA ILE A 195 4.67 3.83 -5.56
C ILE A 195 3.42 3.03 -5.97
N SER A 196 3.38 1.73 -5.71
CA SER A 196 2.24 0.89 -6.05
C SER A 196 1.15 0.96 -4.96
N PRO A 197 -0.13 0.78 -5.33
CA PRO A 197 -1.18 0.55 -4.35
C PRO A 197 -0.96 -0.79 -3.64
N ASP A 198 -1.15 -0.83 -2.33
CA ASP A 198 -0.97 -2.05 -1.56
C ASP A 198 -2.29 -2.64 -1.04
N LEU A 199 -2.64 -3.86 -1.45
CA LEU A 199 -3.90 -4.47 -1.01
C LEU A 199 -3.86 -4.90 0.46
N LEU A 200 -2.71 -5.38 0.94
CA LEU A 200 -2.65 -6.11 2.21
C LEU A 200 -2.55 -5.16 3.42
N HIS A 201 -1.51 -4.36 3.50
CA HIS A 201 -1.30 -3.39 4.58
C HIS A 201 -2.17 -2.14 4.44
N GLN A 202 -2.55 -1.77 3.21
CA GLN A 202 -3.41 -0.60 3.02
C GLN A 202 -4.90 -0.93 3.10
N LEU A 203 -5.46 -1.75 2.20
CA LEU A 203 -6.92 -1.97 2.16
C LEU A 203 -7.39 -2.92 3.26
N ILE A 204 -6.77 -4.10 3.35
CA ILE A 204 -7.26 -5.20 4.18
C ILE A 204 -6.92 -4.98 5.66
N LYS A 205 -5.63 -4.83 6.00
CA LYS A 205 -5.21 -4.55 7.37
C LYS A 205 -5.50 -3.10 7.74
N GLY A 206 -5.16 -2.14 6.89
CA GLY A 206 -5.31 -0.72 7.19
C GLY A 206 -6.76 -0.25 7.25
N ILE A 207 -7.42 -0.13 6.09
CA ILE A 207 -8.75 0.50 6.04
C ILE A 207 -9.81 -0.41 6.66
N PHE A 208 -9.87 -1.68 6.28
CA PHE A 208 -10.90 -2.58 6.81
C PHE A 208 -10.67 -2.87 8.29
N LYS A 209 -9.54 -3.49 8.65
CA LYS A 209 -9.31 -3.99 10.00
C LYS A 209 -8.99 -2.87 10.99
N ASP A 210 -7.97 -2.05 10.74
CA ASP A 210 -7.53 -1.04 11.71
C ASP A 210 -8.48 0.16 11.81
N HIS A 211 -9.19 0.51 10.72
CA HIS A 211 -10.11 1.64 10.72
C HIS A 211 -11.56 1.17 10.87
N LEU A 212 -12.17 0.55 9.85
CA LEU A 212 -13.62 0.31 9.85
C LEU A 212 -14.10 -0.62 10.96
N VAL A 213 -13.44 -1.76 11.19
CA VAL A 213 -13.82 -2.68 12.28
C VAL A 213 -13.64 -2.01 13.65
N ASN A 214 -12.57 -1.24 13.83
CA ASN A 214 -12.33 -0.48 15.05
C ASN A 214 -13.39 0.61 15.28
N TRP A 215 -13.75 1.36 14.23
CA TRP A 215 -14.77 2.42 14.31
C TRP A 215 -16.15 1.86 14.63
N VAL A 216 -16.49 0.67 14.11
CA VAL A 216 -17.70 -0.06 14.51
C VAL A 216 -17.69 -0.35 16.01
N GLY A 217 -16.57 -0.85 16.54
CA GLY A 217 -16.42 -1.07 17.99
C GLY A 217 -16.63 0.22 18.79
N GLN A 218 -15.93 1.29 18.41
CA GLN A 218 -16.03 2.61 19.06
C GLN A 218 -17.46 3.15 19.04
N TYR A 219 -18.16 3.03 17.92
CA TYR A 219 -19.56 3.42 17.79
C TYR A 219 -20.46 2.68 18.79
N LEU A 220 -20.30 1.37 18.93
CA LEU A 220 -21.11 0.57 19.86
C LEU A 220 -20.89 1.01 21.31
N TYR A 221 -19.62 1.21 21.71
CA TYR A 221 -19.28 1.73 23.04
C TYR A 221 -19.89 3.10 23.31
N GLN A 222 -19.78 4.03 22.35
CA GLN A 222 -20.32 5.39 22.48
C GLN A 222 -21.85 5.41 22.55
N THR A 223 -22.52 4.54 21.77
CA THR A 223 -23.98 4.55 21.62
C THR A 223 -24.69 3.82 22.75
N HIS A 224 -24.14 2.69 23.20
CA HIS A 224 -24.82 1.78 24.13
C HIS A 224 -24.20 1.72 25.53
N GLY A 225 -23.01 2.31 25.72
CA GLY A 225 -22.23 2.16 26.94
C GLY A 225 -21.52 0.80 27.02
N GLU A 226 -20.56 0.68 27.93
CA GLU A 226 -19.61 -0.45 27.99
C GLU A 226 -20.28 -1.83 28.08
N THR A 227 -21.20 -2.02 29.03
CA THR A 227 -21.84 -3.31 29.27
C THR A 227 -22.63 -3.80 28.05
N VAL A 228 -23.51 -2.96 27.52
CA VAL A 228 -24.36 -3.35 26.37
C VAL A 228 -23.53 -3.46 25.10
N ALA A 229 -22.51 -2.62 24.92
CA ALA A 229 -21.59 -2.74 23.78
C ALA A 229 -20.85 -4.08 23.79
N LEU A 230 -20.42 -4.57 24.96
CA LEU A 230 -19.77 -5.87 25.10
C LEU A 230 -20.73 -7.01 24.75
N GLU A 231 -21.98 -6.97 25.22
CA GLU A 231 -23.01 -7.97 24.86
C GLU A 231 -23.26 -7.99 23.33
N ILE A 232 -23.34 -6.82 22.69
CA ILE A 232 -23.49 -6.72 21.23
C ILE A 232 -22.25 -7.27 20.51
N ILE A 233 -21.05 -6.96 20.99
CA ILE A 233 -19.79 -7.46 20.43
C ILE A 233 -19.71 -8.99 20.53
N GLU A 234 -20.16 -9.55 21.64
CA GLU A 234 -20.26 -11.00 21.85
C GLU A 234 -21.28 -11.64 20.91
N ASP A 235 -22.44 -11.02 20.69
CA ASP A 235 -23.40 -11.51 19.69
C ASP A 235 -22.85 -11.44 18.26
N ILE A 236 -22.14 -10.36 17.90
CA ILE A 236 -21.44 -10.24 16.60
C ILE A 236 -20.44 -11.40 16.45
N ASP A 237 -19.67 -11.71 17.49
CA ASP A 237 -18.72 -12.82 17.49
C ASP A 237 -19.43 -14.18 17.39
N HIS A 238 -20.57 -14.34 18.07
CA HIS A 238 -21.42 -15.51 17.95
C HIS A 238 -21.93 -15.70 16.53
N ARG A 239 -22.45 -14.65 15.88
CA ARG A 239 -22.88 -14.67 14.46
C ARG A 239 -21.75 -15.06 13.52
N ILE A 240 -20.55 -14.54 13.76
CA ILE A 240 -19.35 -14.90 12.98
C ILE A 240 -19.00 -16.38 13.17
N SER A 241 -19.12 -16.91 14.39
CA SER A 241 -18.85 -18.31 14.71
C SER A 241 -19.88 -19.29 14.11
N ALA A 242 -21.14 -18.83 13.99
CA ALA A 242 -22.27 -19.58 13.48
C ALA A 242 -22.30 -19.72 11.95
N VAL A 243 -21.37 -19.07 11.24
CA VAL A 243 -21.26 -19.15 9.78
C VAL A 243 -21.11 -20.61 9.33
N PRO A 244 -21.98 -21.09 8.42
CA PRO A 244 -21.95 -22.49 7.99
C PRO A 244 -20.67 -22.80 7.21
N LEU A 245 -20.30 -24.08 7.23
CA LEU A 245 -19.18 -24.60 6.44
C LEU A 245 -19.42 -24.36 4.94
N TYR A 246 -18.52 -23.63 4.31
CA TYR A 246 -18.53 -23.41 2.86
C TYR A 246 -17.10 -23.47 2.29
N PRO A 247 -16.87 -24.12 1.13
CA PRO A 247 -15.55 -24.16 0.50
C PRO A 247 -14.94 -22.76 0.28
N GLY A 248 -13.73 -22.53 0.79
CA GLY A 248 -13.04 -21.24 0.67
C GLY A 248 -13.48 -20.17 1.68
N LEU A 249 -14.33 -20.52 2.65
CA LEU A 249 -14.67 -19.69 3.80
C LEU A 249 -13.98 -20.23 5.05
N ARG A 250 -13.17 -19.38 5.70
CA ARG A 250 -12.49 -19.73 6.95
C ARG A 250 -13.49 -19.64 8.11
N ARG A 251 -13.39 -20.57 9.06
CA ARG A 251 -14.17 -20.55 10.30
C ARG A 251 -13.49 -19.72 11.37
N PHE A 252 -14.32 -19.14 12.22
CA PHE A 252 -13.94 -18.34 13.38
C PHE A 252 -14.67 -18.89 14.62
N PRO A 253 -14.29 -20.07 15.14
CA PRO A 253 -14.99 -20.70 16.25
C PRO A 253 -15.07 -19.81 17.50
N ASP A 254 -14.05 -18.97 17.72
CA ASP A 254 -13.99 -18.01 18.84
C ASP A 254 -14.32 -16.57 18.40
N GLY A 255 -15.05 -16.40 17.29
CA GLY A 255 -15.43 -15.08 16.77
C GLY A 255 -14.22 -14.24 16.36
N ARG A 256 -14.12 -12.99 16.83
CA ARG A 256 -12.98 -12.10 16.52
C ARG A 256 -11.85 -12.12 17.55
N ASN A 257 -11.92 -12.98 18.57
CA ASN A 257 -10.99 -13.00 19.71
C ASN A 257 -9.64 -13.68 19.41
N TYR A 258 -8.89 -13.14 18.44
CA TYR A 258 -7.53 -13.58 18.11
C TYR A 258 -6.48 -12.54 18.53
N ASN A 259 -5.47 -13.00 19.26
CA ASN A 259 -4.35 -12.16 19.72
C ASN A 259 -3.45 -11.65 18.56
N GLN A 260 -3.41 -12.39 17.44
CA GLN A 260 -2.66 -12.01 16.24
C GLN A 260 -3.52 -12.25 15.00
N TRP A 261 -3.85 -11.16 14.31
CA TRP A 261 -4.60 -11.19 13.06
C TRP A 261 -3.66 -11.22 11.86
N THR A 262 -3.75 -12.25 11.04
CA THR A 262 -3.05 -12.32 9.75
C THR A 262 -3.84 -11.59 8.66
N GLY A 263 -3.18 -11.39 7.50
CA GLY A 263 -3.84 -10.89 6.30
C GLY A 263 -5.01 -11.78 5.85
N ASP A 264 -4.84 -13.09 5.95
CA ASP A 264 -5.87 -14.05 5.54
C ASP A 264 -7.02 -14.12 6.54
N ASP A 265 -6.77 -13.92 7.84
CA ASP A 265 -7.84 -13.75 8.83
C ASP A 265 -8.68 -12.53 8.49
N SER A 266 -8.03 -11.41 8.17
CA SER A 266 -8.73 -10.17 7.81
C SER A 266 -9.58 -10.34 6.55
N LYS A 267 -9.05 -10.97 5.49
CA LYS A 267 -9.81 -11.29 4.27
C LYS A 267 -11.01 -12.20 4.54
N ALA A 268 -10.84 -13.20 5.40
CA ALA A 268 -11.92 -14.09 5.76
C ALA A 268 -13.01 -13.38 6.56
N LEU A 269 -12.62 -12.51 7.51
CA LEU A 269 -13.56 -11.68 8.26
C LEU A 269 -14.38 -10.77 7.32
N MET A 270 -13.75 -10.15 6.31
CA MET A 270 -14.46 -9.32 5.33
C MET A 270 -15.66 -10.03 4.69
N LYS A 271 -15.58 -11.35 4.47
CA LYS A 271 -16.65 -12.12 3.81
C LYS A 271 -17.91 -12.27 4.67
N VAL A 272 -17.79 -12.16 5.99
CA VAL A 272 -18.89 -12.44 6.94
C VAL A 272 -19.28 -11.22 7.78
N PHE A 273 -18.44 -10.19 7.81
CA PHE A 273 -18.57 -9.07 8.73
C PHE A 273 -19.85 -8.24 8.52
N LEU A 274 -20.24 -7.97 7.26
CA LEU A 274 -21.47 -7.20 6.97
C LEU A 274 -22.73 -7.88 7.53
N ALA A 275 -22.83 -9.19 7.39
CA ALA A 275 -23.96 -9.95 7.93
C ALA A 275 -23.96 -9.92 9.46
N ALA A 276 -22.78 -10.03 10.08
CA ALA A 276 -22.63 -10.04 11.52
C ALA A 276 -23.05 -8.71 12.19
N ILE A 277 -22.69 -7.57 11.60
CA ILE A 277 -22.99 -6.23 12.15
C ILE A 277 -24.39 -5.72 11.78
N SER A 278 -25.09 -6.40 10.88
CA SER A 278 -26.42 -5.98 10.44
C SER A 278 -27.42 -5.97 11.60
N GLY A 279 -28.22 -4.91 11.70
CA GLY A 279 -29.17 -4.69 12.79
C GLY A 279 -28.58 -4.02 14.03
N TYR A 280 -27.25 -3.95 14.17
CA TYR A 280 -26.59 -3.23 15.28
C TYR A 280 -26.11 -1.82 14.89
N LEU A 281 -25.96 -1.56 13.59
CA LEU A 281 -25.48 -0.28 13.08
C LEU A 281 -26.55 0.42 12.24
N PRO A 282 -26.52 1.77 12.17
CA PRO A 282 -27.30 2.52 11.19
C PRO A 282 -27.02 2.01 9.77
N SER A 283 -28.05 1.99 8.92
CA SER A 283 -27.93 1.49 7.55
C SER A 283 -26.83 2.21 6.75
N SER A 284 -26.62 3.51 6.99
CA SER A 284 -25.56 4.30 6.34
C SER A 284 -24.14 3.81 6.67
N MET A 285 -23.89 3.35 7.91
CA MET A 285 -22.61 2.76 8.29
C MET A 285 -22.39 1.41 7.63
N VAL A 286 -23.42 0.57 7.57
CA VAL A 286 -23.35 -0.73 6.88
C VAL A 286 -23.12 -0.54 5.38
N GLN A 287 -23.81 0.42 4.75
CA GLN A 287 -23.60 0.80 3.36
C GLN A 287 -22.18 1.33 3.13
N CYS A 288 -21.64 2.16 4.02
CA CYS A 288 -20.27 2.65 3.94
C CYS A 288 -19.26 1.50 3.87
N ILE A 289 -19.40 0.52 4.77
CA ILE A 289 -18.51 -0.64 4.81
C ILE A 289 -18.71 -1.51 3.56
N SER A 290 -19.95 -1.67 3.09
CA SER A 290 -20.29 -2.41 1.88
C SER A 290 -19.65 -1.80 0.63
N ALA A 291 -19.76 -0.49 0.44
CA ALA A 291 -19.15 0.24 -0.67
C ALA A 291 -17.62 0.03 -0.70
N PHE A 292 -16.97 0.15 0.46
CA PHE A 292 -15.54 -0.16 0.59
C PHE A 292 -15.21 -1.61 0.22
N MET A 293 -15.97 -2.58 0.72
CA MET A 293 -15.73 -3.99 0.44
C MET A 293 -15.89 -4.33 -1.05
N ASN A 294 -16.88 -3.73 -1.72
CA ASN A 294 -17.08 -3.88 -3.16
C ASN A 294 -15.87 -3.33 -3.94
N ALA A 295 -15.38 -2.14 -3.58
CA ALA A 295 -14.16 -1.59 -4.17
C ALA A 295 -12.95 -2.51 -3.94
N CYS A 296 -12.76 -2.99 -2.70
CA CYS A 296 -11.67 -3.90 -2.36
C CYS A 296 -11.74 -5.21 -3.15
N TYR A 297 -12.94 -5.77 -3.34
CA TYR A 297 -13.15 -6.98 -4.14
C TYR A 297 -12.74 -6.78 -5.60
N ILE A 298 -13.08 -5.62 -6.19
CA ILE A 298 -12.65 -5.28 -7.55
C ILE A 298 -11.13 -5.12 -7.62
N ALA A 299 -10.52 -4.41 -6.67
CA ALA A 299 -9.07 -4.21 -6.62
C ALA A 299 -8.28 -5.53 -6.47
N CYS A 300 -8.89 -6.57 -5.90
CA CYS A 300 -8.29 -7.90 -5.76
C CYS A 300 -8.41 -8.78 -7.03
N ARG A 301 -9.12 -8.34 -8.08
CA ARG A 301 -9.26 -9.13 -9.31
C ARG A 301 -7.95 -9.20 -10.07
N ASN A 302 -7.60 -10.35 -10.65
CA ASN A 302 -6.38 -10.50 -11.47
C ASN A 302 -6.39 -9.63 -12.74
N VAL A 303 -7.57 -9.31 -13.26
CA VAL A 303 -7.80 -8.49 -14.44
C VAL A 303 -8.89 -7.48 -14.11
N ILE A 304 -8.63 -6.21 -14.41
CA ILE A 304 -9.56 -5.11 -14.25
C ILE A 304 -9.69 -4.45 -15.62
N ASN A 305 -10.88 -4.56 -16.22
CA ASN A 305 -11.20 -3.87 -17.47
C ASN A 305 -11.79 -2.48 -17.18
N GLY A 306 -12.03 -1.69 -18.23
CA GLY A 306 -12.58 -0.34 -18.09
C GLY A 306 -13.88 -0.28 -17.27
N LEU A 307 -14.84 -1.18 -17.54
CA LEU A 307 -16.11 -1.23 -16.79
C LEU A 307 -15.90 -1.54 -15.30
N ALA A 308 -15.02 -2.49 -14.98
CA ALA A 308 -14.70 -2.81 -13.59
C ALA A 308 -13.97 -1.65 -12.90
N LEU A 309 -13.12 -0.92 -13.63
CA LEU A 309 -12.42 0.24 -13.10
C LEU A 309 -13.37 1.41 -12.81
N GLU A 310 -14.35 1.66 -13.68
CA GLU A 310 -15.40 2.66 -13.41
C GLU A 310 -16.28 2.27 -12.21
N HIS A 311 -16.67 0.99 -12.12
CA HIS A 311 -17.41 0.52 -10.96
C HIS A 311 -16.59 0.63 -9.67
N PHE A 312 -15.28 0.36 -9.73
CA PHE A 312 -14.38 0.62 -8.60
C PHE A 312 -14.43 2.09 -8.19
N HIS A 313 -14.35 3.02 -9.15
CA HIS A 313 -14.41 4.45 -8.86
C HIS A 313 -15.70 4.85 -8.16
N GLN A 314 -16.85 4.40 -8.67
CA GLN A 314 -18.16 4.65 -8.07
C GLN A 314 -18.25 4.14 -6.62
N CYS A 315 -17.74 2.93 -6.34
CA CYS A 315 -17.70 2.41 -4.98
C CYS A 315 -16.83 3.26 -4.05
N ILE A 316 -15.73 3.84 -4.54
CA ILE A 316 -14.88 4.75 -3.75
C ILE A 316 -15.58 6.09 -3.49
N GLU A 317 -16.28 6.66 -4.48
CA GLU A 317 -17.07 7.87 -4.29
C GLU A 317 -18.19 7.66 -3.27
N GLU A 318 -18.92 6.55 -3.36
CA GLU A 318 -19.96 6.18 -2.41
C GLU A 318 -19.38 5.97 -1.01
N PHE A 319 -18.23 5.29 -0.91
CA PHE A 319 -17.52 5.12 0.37
C PHE A 319 -17.16 6.48 0.99
N HIS A 320 -16.49 7.36 0.24
CA HIS A 320 -16.10 8.69 0.75
C HIS A 320 -17.31 9.53 1.17
N HIS A 321 -18.40 9.48 0.41
CA HIS A 321 -19.64 10.17 0.78
C HIS A 321 -20.20 9.64 2.11
N LEU A 322 -20.28 8.31 2.26
CA LEU A 322 -20.88 7.69 3.43
C LEU A 322 -20.00 7.73 4.67
N GLN A 323 -18.67 7.82 4.55
CA GLN A 323 -17.74 7.89 5.69
C GLN A 323 -18.08 8.99 6.69
N ASN A 324 -18.69 10.09 6.24
CA ASN A 324 -19.15 11.18 7.10
C ASN A 324 -20.13 10.74 8.19
N THR A 325 -20.82 9.59 8.01
CA THR A 325 -21.66 8.98 9.05
C THR A 325 -20.90 8.73 10.36
N PHE A 326 -19.62 8.35 10.29
CA PHE A 326 -18.79 8.14 11.48
C PHE A 326 -18.40 9.45 12.16
N ILE A 327 -18.32 10.56 11.42
CA ILE A 327 -18.12 11.90 11.99
C ILE A 327 -19.40 12.37 12.68
N GLN A 328 -20.53 12.25 11.98
CA GLN A 328 -21.85 12.64 12.50
C GLN A 328 -22.21 11.89 13.78
N ALA A 329 -21.83 10.62 13.87
CA ALA A 329 -22.03 9.80 15.07
C ALA A 329 -21.03 10.10 16.21
N GLY A 330 -20.06 11.01 16.03
CA GLY A 330 -19.05 11.35 17.04
C GLY A 330 -17.94 10.33 17.22
N VAL A 331 -17.88 9.29 16.38
CA VAL A 331 -16.84 8.26 16.41
C VAL A 331 -15.49 8.83 15.98
N ARG A 332 -15.50 9.73 14.99
CA ARG A 332 -14.30 10.33 14.40
C ARG A 332 -14.40 11.85 14.35
N VAL A 333 -13.30 12.52 14.64
CA VAL A 333 -13.14 13.97 14.43
C VAL A 333 -12.78 14.30 12.98
N SER A 334 -12.04 13.39 12.32
CA SER A 334 -11.64 13.52 10.92
C SER A 334 -11.47 12.14 10.29
N ILE A 335 -11.68 12.09 8.98
CA ILE A 335 -11.44 10.94 8.09
C ILE A 335 -10.20 11.13 7.22
N SER A 336 -9.45 12.22 7.44
CA SER A 336 -8.22 12.53 6.72
C SER A 336 -7.08 11.59 7.15
N LEU A 337 -7.11 10.37 6.60
CA LEU A 337 -6.18 9.30 6.92
C LEU A 337 -5.43 8.84 5.65
N PRO A 338 -4.08 8.85 5.63
CA PRO A 338 -3.30 8.56 4.44
C PRO A 338 -3.65 7.23 3.75
N ARG A 339 -3.91 6.18 4.54
CA ARG A 339 -4.29 4.87 4.00
C ARG A 339 -5.63 4.90 3.28
N GLN A 340 -6.62 5.65 3.79
CA GLN A 340 -7.92 5.84 3.13
C GLN A 340 -7.79 6.76 1.92
N HIS A 341 -7.15 7.93 2.09
CA HIS A 341 -6.89 8.86 1.01
C HIS A 341 -6.23 8.20 -0.21
N ALA A 342 -5.30 7.27 0.03
CA ALA A 342 -4.60 6.62 -1.06
C ALA A 342 -5.51 5.81 -2.01
N LEU A 343 -6.77 5.51 -1.64
CA LEU A 343 -7.81 5.01 -2.56
C LEU A 343 -8.03 5.91 -3.77
N PHE A 344 -7.91 7.23 -3.59
CA PHE A 344 -7.99 8.21 -4.68
C PHE A 344 -6.94 7.94 -5.78
N HIS A 345 -5.78 7.41 -5.40
CA HIS A 345 -4.70 7.10 -6.33
C HIS A 345 -4.84 5.73 -7.02
N TYR A 346 -5.76 4.87 -6.58
CA TYR A 346 -5.91 3.52 -7.16
C TYR A 346 -6.36 3.58 -8.61
N TYR A 347 -7.31 4.45 -8.97
CA TYR A 347 -7.84 4.53 -10.33
C TYR A 347 -6.70 4.74 -11.36
N ASN A 348 -5.91 5.80 -11.16
CA ASN A 348 -4.77 6.10 -12.02
C ASN A 348 -3.68 5.01 -11.93
N SER A 349 -3.42 4.48 -10.73
CA SER A 349 -2.39 3.44 -10.57
C SER A 349 -2.76 2.14 -11.30
N ILE A 350 -4.04 1.78 -11.36
CA ILE A 350 -4.52 0.61 -12.09
C ILE A 350 -4.34 0.81 -13.60
N GLN A 351 -4.53 2.02 -14.10
CA GLN A 351 -4.28 2.34 -15.51
C GLN A 351 -2.78 2.27 -15.83
N LEU A 352 -1.92 2.76 -14.93
CA LEU A 352 -0.46 2.76 -15.13
C LEU A 352 0.17 1.38 -14.99
N PHE A 353 -0.26 0.59 -14.01
CA PHE A 353 0.45 -0.62 -13.59
C PHE A 353 -0.37 -1.91 -13.75
N GLY A 354 -1.64 -1.81 -14.14
CA GLY A 354 -2.56 -2.93 -14.19
C GLY A 354 -3.11 -3.30 -12.82
N SER A 355 -3.64 -4.53 -12.72
CA SER A 355 -4.31 -4.97 -11.49
C SER A 355 -3.35 -4.99 -10.28
N PRO A 356 -3.74 -4.40 -9.13
CA PRO A 356 -2.90 -4.36 -7.91
C PRO A 356 -2.66 -5.75 -7.31
N ASN A 357 -3.45 -6.76 -7.69
CA ASN A 357 -3.35 -8.11 -7.15
C ASN A 357 -1.98 -8.76 -7.42
N GLY A 358 -1.27 -8.32 -8.46
CA GLY A 358 0.10 -8.73 -8.77
C GLY A 358 1.19 -7.76 -8.31
N LEU A 359 0.84 -6.72 -7.54
CA LEU A 359 1.69 -5.58 -7.17
C LEU A 359 1.51 -5.15 -5.71
N CYS A 360 1.20 -6.09 -4.81
CA CYS A 360 1.01 -5.82 -3.38
C CYS A 360 1.94 -6.62 -2.49
N SER A 361 2.11 -6.19 -1.24
CA SER A 361 3.09 -6.74 -0.28
C SER A 361 2.87 -8.22 0.01
N SER A 362 1.66 -8.75 -0.21
CA SER A 362 1.41 -10.19 -0.03
C SER A 362 2.33 -11.07 -0.88
N ILE A 363 2.84 -10.56 -1.99
CA ILE A 363 3.76 -11.29 -2.86
C ILE A 363 5.17 -11.30 -2.26
N THR A 364 5.63 -10.18 -1.70
CA THR A 364 6.95 -10.12 -1.04
C THR A 364 6.93 -10.91 0.27
N GLU A 365 5.87 -10.78 1.07
CA GLU A 365 5.66 -11.55 2.31
C GLU A 365 5.65 -13.06 2.06
N SER A 366 5.05 -13.52 0.94
CA SER A 366 5.05 -14.96 0.59
C SER A 366 6.44 -15.53 0.31
N LYS A 367 7.45 -14.66 0.10
CA LYS A 367 8.85 -15.03 -0.13
C LYS A 367 9.72 -14.93 1.13
N HIS A 368 9.13 -14.62 2.28
CA HIS A 368 9.85 -14.59 3.56
C HIS A 368 10.07 -15.99 4.15
N ILE A 369 9.35 -17.00 3.64
CA ILE A 369 9.34 -18.39 4.14
C ILE A 369 10.18 -19.29 3.24
#